data_AF-A0A2D8S388-F1
#
_entry.id   AF-A0A2D8S388-F1
#
_cell.length_a   1.000
_cell.length_b   1.000
_cell.length_c   1.000
_cell.angle_alpha   90.00
_cell.angle_beta   90.00
_cell.angle_gamma   90.00
#
_symmetry.space_group_name_H-M   'P 1'
#
loop_
_entity.id
_entity.type
_entity.pdbx_description
1 polymer ?
#
loop_
_entity_poly.entity_id
_entity_poly.type
_entity_poly.pdbx_seq_one_letter_code
_entity_poly.pdbx_strand_id
1 'polypeptide(L)'
;MLIRIVLITFYILIITSCSSSPKQLDKKTSIDSSNNIFEFNQISDFKLIANQKIFGGTFIVALPDYKRFSEFNNFFQIGMIYAIKEQNIENDIEFILQEEINSRRIKDNFLIGPVSKDLVKRIDGSIPKNRALFLNESNMNFYIALNNNSQINTLNKYLDSKEINRIGIISDSTSDKNSEKIFKNSWFNGSRDIITIESDESTSSDLRIKDFLDVSESFERFEKIDKASFSPIEFVPRTRDDIEQIVIFPKEANRLYELASLIRFNYGLNYEVIALTSELDGKIDVNEIKLHDISLIDHTYENRFGYDLNKSRSFCLGYDSMLIAYAISNQIKGEIRGLLGIYTINANSIEINSYIN
;
A
#
# COMPACT_ATOMS: atom_id res chain seq x y z
N MET A 1 6.02 -56.34 -48.47
CA MET A 1 5.23 -55.11 -48.21
C MET A 1 4.71 -55.06 -46.78
N LEU A 2 4.16 -56.16 -46.23
CA LEU A 2 3.72 -56.26 -44.82
C LEU A 2 4.78 -55.86 -43.78
N ILE A 3 6.03 -56.30 -43.94
CA ILE A 3 7.11 -56.06 -42.96
C ILE A 3 7.42 -54.56 -42.79
N ARG A 4 7.32 -53.76 -43.86
CA ARG A 4 7.51 -52.31 -43.79
C ARG A 4 6.36 -51.61 -43.05
N ILE A 5 5.14 -52.11 -43.19
CA ILE A 5 3.97 -51.54 -42.50
C ILE A 5 4.06 -51.81 -40.99
N VAL A 6 4.49 -53.03 -40.60
CA VAL A 6 4.70 -53.41 -39.19
C VAL A 6 5.82 -52.58 -38.54
N LEU A 7 6.92 -52.34 -39.25
CA LEU A 7 8.01 -51.49 -38.75
C LEU A 7 7.58 -50.03 -38.55
N ILE A 8 6.77 -49.48 -39.46
CA ILE A 8 6.25 -48.12 -39.36
C ILE A 8 5.25 -48.01 -38.19
N THR A 9 4.38 -48.99 -38.00
CA THR A 9 3.45 -49.00 -36.85
C THR A 9 4.18 -49.16 -35.52
N PHE A 10 5.25 -49.94 -35.47
CA PHE A 10 6.08 -50.09 -34.26
C PHE A 10 6.82 -48.80 -33.91
N TYR A 11 7.35 -48.06 -34.90
CA TYR A 11 7.97 -46.76 -34.68
C TYR A 11 6.97 -45.68 -34.23
N ILE A 12 5.76 -45.66 -34.79
CA ILE A 12 4.70 -44.73 -34.34
C ILE A 12 4.30 -45.04 -32.90
N LEU A 13 4.15 -46.32 -32.53
CA LEU A 13 3.83 -46.73 -31.16
C LEU A 13 4.90 -46.31 -30.16
N ILE A 14 6.19 -46.44 -30.49
CA ILE A 14 7.31 -45.99 -29.64
C ILE A 14 7.33 -44.45 -29.49
N ILE A 15 7.07 -43.71 -30.57
CA ILE A 15 6.99 -42.24 -30.51
C ILE A 15 5.79 -41.79 -29.65
N THR A 16 4.65 -42.50 -29.74
CA THR A 16 3.47 -42.20 -28.90
C THR A 16 3.59 -42.70 -27.45
N SER A 17 4.41 -43.72 -27.17
CA SER A 17 4.67 -44.20 -25.81
C SER A 17 5.78 -43.40 -25.11
N CYS A 18 6.64 -42.71 -25.86
CA CYS A 18 7.59 -41.73 -25.35
C CYS A 18 7.03 -40.30 -25.34
N SER A 19 5.91 -40.03 -26.00
CA SER A 19 5.10 -38.84 -25.74
C SER A 19 4.21 -39.06 -24.53
N SER A 20 4.82 -39.33 -23.37
CA SER A 20 4.24 -38.86 -22.12
C SER A 20 4.20 -37.35 -22.26
N SER A 21 3.07 -36.82 -22.77
CA SER A 21 2.75 -35.41 -22.69
C SER A 21 3.14 -34.95 -21.29
N PRO A 22 4.04 -33.97 -21.14
CA PRO A 22 4.37 -33.49 -19.81
C PRO A 22 3.02 -33.13 -19.19
N LYS A 23 2.64 -33.84 -18.11
CA LYS A 23 1.48 -33.46 -17.32
C LYS A 23 1.64 -31.97 -17.09
N GLN A 24 0.75 -31.21 -17.70
CA GLN A 24 0.72 -29.76 -17.65
C GLN A 24 0.84 -29.40 -16.18
N LEU A 25 2.02 -28.95 -15.77
CA LEU A 25 2.31 -28.57 -14.39
C LEU A 25 1.75 -27.15 -14.20
N ASP A 26 0.47 -26.96 -14.52
CA ASP A 26 -0.28 -25.71 -14.39
C ASP A 26 -1.03 -25.69 -13.05
N LYS A 27 -0.46 -26.31 -12.00
CA LYS A 27 -0.98 -26.10 -10.65
C LYS A 27 -0.42 -24.78 -10.14
N LYS A 28 -0.96 -23.67 -10.68
CA LYS A 28 -0.76 -22.32 -10.14
C LYS A 28 -1.09 -22.37 -8.65
N THR A 29 -0.10 -22.14 -7.80
CA THR A 29 -0.28 -22.08 -6.36
C THR A 29 -0.96 -20.75 -6.06
N SER A 30 -2.24 -20.81 -5.73
CA SER A 30 -3.03 -19.66 -5.31
C SER A 30 -3.04 -19.62 -3.79
N ILE A 31 -2.76 -18.46 -3.21
CA ILE A 31 -2.96 -18.20 -1.78
C ILE A 31 -4.34 -17.56 -1.61
N ASP A 32 -5.16 -18.14 -0.74
CA ASP A 32 -6.51 -17.66 -0.46
C ASP A 32 -6.47 -16.32 0.29
N SER A 33 -7.46 -15.47 0.02
CA SER A 33 -7.62 -14.16 0.67
C SER A 33 -8.04 -14.31 2.13
N SER A 34 -7.46 -13.51 3.03
CA SER A 34 -7.89 -13.47 4.43
C SER A 34 -9.15 -12.62 4.62
N ASN A 35 -9.92 -12.88 5.69
CA ASN A 35 -11.15 -12.14 6.00
C ASN A 35 -10.92 -10.71 6.51
N ASN A 36 -9.71 -10.37 7.00
CA ASN A 36 -9.40 -9.03 7.48
C ASN A 36 -8.60 -8.26 6.42
N ILE A 37 -9.28 -7.38 5.68
CA ILE A 37 -8.75 -6.81 4.43
C ILE A 37 -7.90 -5.55 4.62
N PHE A 38 -7.83 -4.96 5.82
CA PHE A 38 -7.11 -3.69 6.04
C PHE A 38 -6.14 -3.70 7.22
N GLU A 39 -6.31 -4.58 8.20
CA GLU A 39 -5.42 -4.63 9.35
C GLU A 39 -4.30 -5.64 9.12
N PHE A 40 -3.12 -5.31 9.64
CA PHE A 40 -2.04 -6.27 9.69
C PHE A 40 -2.30 -7.33 10.75
N ASN A 41 -2.18 -8.60 10.34
CA ASN A 41 -2.34 -9.74 11.24
C ASN A 41 -1.20 -10.76 11.12
N GLN A 42 -0.62 -10.91 9.93
CA GLN A 42 0.46 -11.84 9.66
C GLN A 42 1.15 -11.51 8.33
N ILE A 43 2.37 -12.03 8.19
CA ILE A 43 3.11 -12.09 6.93
C ILE A 43 2.80 -13.42 6.23
N SER A 44 2.72 -13.44 4.90
CA SER A 44 2.59 -14.69 4.15
C SER A 44 3.80 -15.60 4.33
N ASP A 45 3.56 -16.86 4.68
CA ASP A 45 4.61 -17.87 4.85
C ASP A 45 4.81 -18.70 3.57
N PHE A 46 5.96 -18.51 2.92
CA PHE A 46 6.33 -19.27 1.73
C PHE A 46 7.00 -20.62 2.04
N LYS A 47 7.39 -20.88 3.30
CA LYS A 47 8.06 -22.14 3.68
C LYS A 47 7.18 -23.36 3.43
N LEU A 48 5.86 -23.20 3.58
CA LEU A 48 4.89 -24.27 3.36
C LEU A 48 4.67 -24.59 1.87
N ILE A 49 5.10 -23.70 0.96
CA ILE A 49 4.92 -23.82 -0.49
C ILE A 49 6.13 -24.50 -1.17
N ALA A 50 7.18 -24.78 -0.40
CA ALA A 50 8.51 -25.26 -0.83
C ALA A 50 8.58 -26.63 -1.56
N ASN A 51 7.46 -27.34 -1.76
CA ASN A 51 7.43 -28.62 -2.48
C ASN A 51 7.37 -28.49 -4.01
N GLN A 52 7.57 -27.30 -4.56
CA GLN A 52 7.55 -27.04 -6.00
C GLN A 52 8.93 -26.65 -6.54
N LYS A 53 9.09 -26.70 -7.87
CA LYS A 53 10.35 -26.38 -8.54
C LYS A 53 10.69 -24.90 -8.32
N ILE A 54 11.62 -24.66 -7.39
CA ILE A 54 12.07 -23.32 -7.01
C ILE A 54 12.81 -22.68 -8.18
N PHE A 55 12.58 -21.38 -8.40
CA PHE A 55 13.38 -20.55 -9.29
C PHE A 55 14.86 -20.68 -8.93
N GLY A 56 15.71 -21.11 -9.87
CA GLY A 56 17.13 -21.39 -9.58
C GLY A 56 18.13 -20.28 -9.94
N GLY A 57 17.66 -19.11 -10.38
CA GLY A 57 18.54 -18.00 -10.76
C GLY A 57 18.86 -17.05 -9.59
N THR A 58 19.74 -16.09 -9.84
CA THR A 58 20.11 -15.03 -8.89
C THR A 58 19.07 -13.90 -8.92
N PHE A 59 18.80 -13.29 -7.76
CA PHE A 59 18.07 -12.02 -7.69
C PHE A 59 19.05 -10.85 -7.84
N ILE A 60 18.93 -10.12 -8.94
CA ILE A 60 19.73 -8.93 -9.22
C ILE A 60 18.93 -7.72 -8.75
N VAL A 61 19.46 -6.98 -7.78
CA VAL A 61 18.80 -5.84 -7.16
C VAL A 61 19.47 -4.57 -7.63
N ALA A 62 18.74 -3.79 -8.42
CA ALA A 62 19.20 -2.55 -9.02
C ALA A 62 18.83 -1.35 -8.15
N LEU A 63 19.82 -0.79 -7.45
CA LEU A 63 19.64 0.31 -6.50
C LEU A 63 20.13 1.66 -7.04
N PRO A 64 19.55 2.79 -6.60
CA PRO A 64 20.05 4.11 -6.96
C PRO A 64 21.41 4.41 -6.34
N ASP A 65 22.07 5.47 -6.82
CA ASP A 65 23.38 5.91 -6.32
C ASP A 65 23.40 6.09 -4.79
N TYR A 66 24.25 5.30 -4.14
CA TYR A 66 24.40 5.27 -2.68
C TYR A 66 24.84 6.62 -2.11
N LYS A 67 25.54 7.48 -2.87
CA LYS A 67 25.92 8.81 -2.38
C LYS A 67 24.72 9.72 -2.12
N ARG A 68 23.65 9.55 -2.90
CA ARG A 68 22.43 10.38 -2.82
C ARG A 68 21.34 9.72 -2.00
N PHE A 69 21.30 8.39 -1.99
CA PHE A 69 20.20 7.61 -1.41
C PHE A 69 20.70 6.61 -0.35
N SER A 70 21.72 6.98 0.43
CA SER A 70 22.35 6.09 1.42
C SER A 70 21.36 5.55 2.45
N GLU A 71 20.49 6.42 2.98
CA GLU A 71 19.47 6.02 3.96
C GLU A 71 18.51 4.97 3.38
N PHE A 72 17.88 5.30 2.26
CA PHE A 72 17.01 4.37 1.53
C PHE A 72 17.71 3.04 1.23
N ASN A 73 18.90 3.09 0.62
CA ASN A 73 19.63 1.89 0.22
C ASN A 73 19.97 0.98 1.40
N ASN A 74 20.39 1.56 2.53
CA ASN A 74 20.73 0.78 3.72
C ASN A 74 19.52 0.04 4.27
N PHE A 75 18.42 0.76 4.50
CA PHE A 75 17.24 0.15 5.11
C PHE A 75 16.54 -0.81 4.15
N PHE A 76 16.51 -0.51 2.85
CA PHE A 76 16.02 -1.42 1.82
C PHE A 76 16.80 -2.73 1.78
N GLN A 77 18.15 -2.69 1.75
CA GLN A 77 18.98 -3.89 1.74
C GLN A 77 18.81 -4.72 3.01
N ILE A 78 18.73 -4.06 4.18
CA ILE A 78 18.42 -4.73 5.45
C ILE A 78 17.07 -5.45 5.37
N GLY A 79 16.04 -4.81 4.83
CA GLY A 79 14.71 -5.39 4.64
C GLY A 79 14.74 -6.66 3.81
N MET A 80 15.45 -6.62 2.67
CA MET A 80 15.66 -7.78 1.81
C MET A 80 16.37 -8.92 2.55
N ILE A 81 17.48 -8.65 3.22
CA ILE A 81 18.25 -9.66 3.97
C ILE A 81 17.37 -10.29 5.06
N TYR A 82 16.53 -9.49 5.72
CA TYR A 82 15.60 -9.97 6.72
C TYR A 82 14.56 -10.93 6.11
N ALA A 83 13.95 -10.57 4.96
CA ALA A 83 13.02 -11.44 4.24
C ALA A 83 13.65 -12.77 3.82
N ILE A 84 14.87 -12.75 3.27
CA ILE A 84 15.61 -13.96 2.87
C ILE A 84 15.74 -14.91 4.05
N LYS A 85 16.22 -14.39 5.19
CA LYS A 85 16.45 -15.18 6.40
C LYS A 85 15.15 -15.71 6.97
N GLU A 86 14.12 -14.86 7.05
CA GLU A 86 12.85 -15.23 7.63
C GLU A 86 12.12 -16.28 6.79
N GLN A 87 12.20 -16.20 5.46
CA GLN A 87 11.49 -17.09 4.53
C GLN A 87 12.33 -18.27 4.04
N ASN A 88 13.58 -18.42 4.51
CA ASN A 88 14.54 -19.43 4.05
C ASN A 88 14.73 -19.43 2.52
N ILE A 89 14.87 -18.25 1.92
CA ILE A 89 15.15 -18.15 0.48
C ILE A 89 16.63 -18.49 0.24
N GLU A 90 16.89 -19.53 -0.53
CA GLU A 90 18.28 -20.03 -0.77
C GLU A 90 18.95 -19.39 -2.00
N ASN A 91 18.22 -18.59 -2.78
CA ASN A 91 18.74 -17.94 -3.97
C ASN A 91 19.85 -16.92 -3.65
N ASP A 92 20.87 -16.88 -4.51
CA ASP A 92 21.88 -15.81 -4.48
C ASP A 92 21.25 -14.45 -4.74
N ILE A 93 21.78 -13.41 -4.11
CA ILE A 93 21.42 -12.01 -4.33
C ILE A 93 22.65 -11.19 -4.69
N GLU A 94 22.54 -10.40 -5.76
CA GLU A 94 23.56 -9.46 -6.21
C GLU A 94 23.00 -8.04 -6.21
N PHE A 95 23.63 -7.13 -5.48
CA PHE A 95 23.29 -5.70 -5.52
C PHE A 95 24.16 -5.00 -6.57
N ILE A 96 23.52 -4.27 -7.47
CA ILE A 96 24.18 -3.48 -8.52
C ILE A 96 23.66 -2.04 -8.51
N LEU A 97 24.41 -1.13 -9.14
CA LEU A 97 23.88 0.19 -9.46
C LEU A 97 22.83 0.06 -10.57
N GLN A 98 21.72 0.79 -10.46
CA GLN A 98 20.64 0.73 -11.43
C GLN A 98 21.06 1.19 -12.84
N GLU A 99 22.13 1.97 -12.94
CA GLU A 99 22.75 2.39 -14.20
C GLU A 99 23.51 1.24 -14.89
N GLU A 100 23.83 0.16 -14.17
CA GLU A 100 24.59 -1.01 -14.66
C GLU A 100 23.67 -2.16 -15.13
N ILE A 101 22.35 -1.92 -15.17
CA ILE A 101 21.37 -2.90 -15.64
C ILE A 101 21.71 -3.38 -17.05
N ASN A 102 21.88 -4.71 -17.18
CA ASN A 102 22.18 -5.37 -18.46
C ASN A 102 21.14 -6.44 -18.76
N SER A 103 20.36 -6.25 -19.83
CA SER A 103 19.29 -7.15 -20.25
C SER A 103 19.74 -8.59 -20.51
N ARG A 104 20.99 -8.79 -20.95
CA ARG A 104 21.54 -10.14 -21.15
C ARG A 104 21.73 -10.90 -19.84
N ARG A 105 22.20 -10.23 -18.78
CA ARG A 105 22.35 -10.85 -17.45
C ARG A 105 20.99 -11.17 -16.83
N ILE A 106 19.96 -10.39 -17.13
CA ILE A 106 18.62 -10.56 -16.53
C ILE A 106 17.88 -11.76 -17.14
N LYS A 107 18.19 -12.18 -18.37
CA LYS A 107 17.46 -13.27 -19.05
C LYS A 107 17.39 -14.56 -18.23
N ASP A 108 18.48 -14.91 -17.54
CA ASP A 108 18.56 -16.11 -16.72
C ASP A 108 18.31 -15.84 -15.23
N ASN A 109 18.28 -14.57 -14.82
CA ASN A 109 18.12 -14.10 -13.44
C ASN A 109 16.76 -13.43 -13.22
N PHE A 110 16.54 -12.83 -12.05
CA PHE A 110 15.35 -12.03 -11.76
C PHE A 110 15.77 -10.62 -11.34
N LEU A 111 15.22 -9.60 -11.99
CA LEU A 111 15.51 -8.20 -11.69
C LEU A 111 14.54 -7.65 -10.64
N ILE A 112 15.06 -7.03 -9.59
CA ILE A 112 14.31 -6.20 -8.63
C ILE A 112 14.81 -4.77 -8.78
N GLY A 113 13.91 -3.82 -9.00
CA GLY A 113 14.26 -2.47 -9.44
C GLY A 113 14.28 -2.33 -10.97
N PRO A 114 14.64 -1.18 -11.52
CA PRO A 114 15.18 0.00 -10.85
C PRO A 114 14.12 0.82 -10.13
N VAL A 115 14.58 1.78 -9.32
CA VAL A 115 13.72 2.77 -8.65
C VAL A 115 13.46 3.99 -9.55
N SER A 116 14.41 4.33 -10.43
CA SER A 116 14.28 5.47 -11.33
C SER A 116 13.17 5.30 -12.38
N LYS A 117 12.23 6.26 -12.40
CA LYS A 117 11.13 6.33 -13.39
C LYS A 117 11.62 6.31 -14.84
N ASP A 118 12.71 7.01 -15.14
CA ASP A 118 13.26 7.08 -16.50
C ASP A 118 13.96 5.79 -16.92
N LEU A 119 14.57 5.07 -15.97
CA LEU A 119 15.11 3.74 -16.26
C LEU A 119 13.98 2.73 -16.48
N VAL A 120 12.95 2.71 -15.62
CA VAL A 120 11.78 1.82 -15.78
C VAL A 120 11.14 2.02 -17.16
N LYS A 121 10.85 3.27 -17.54
CA LYS A 121 10.28 3.59 -18.88
C LYS A 121 11.10 3.05 -20.05
N ARG A 122 12.43 2.97 -19.91
CA ARG A 122 13.31 2.49 -21.00
C ARG A 122 13.35 0.97 -21.12
N ILE A 123 13.13 0.24 -20.03
CA ILE A 123 13.28 -1.21 -19.99
C ILE A 123 11.95 -1.96 -19.88
N ASP A 124 10.85 -1.26 -19.62
CA ASP A 124 9.51 -1.86 -19.56
C ASP A 124 9.13 -2.57 -20.86
N GLY A 125 8.63 -3.80 -20.74
CA GLY A 125 8.33 -4.69 -21.86
C GLY A 125 9.55 -5.38 -22.48
N SER A 126 10.78 -4.92 -22.22
CA SER A 126 12.00 -5.54 -22.77
C SER A 126 12.46 -6.78 -21.99
N ILE A 127 12.00 -6.92 -20.75
CA ILE A 127 12.31 -8.03 -19.85
C ILE A 127 11.05 -8.88 -19.67
N PRO A 128 11.12 -10.22 -19.73
CA PRO A 128 9.97 -11.07 -19.46
C PRO A 128 9.29 -10.74 -18.13
N LYS A 129 7.96 -10.67 -18.12
CA LYS A 129 7.16 -10.24 -16.95
C LYS A 129 7.44 -11.04 -15.68
N ASN A 130 7.69 -12.35 -15.82
CA ASN A 130 8.03 -13.24 -14.72
C ASN A 130 9.51 -13.18 -14.30
N ARG A 131 10.29 -12.24 -14.84
CA ARG A 131 11.73 -12.04 -14.56
C ARG A 131 12.05 -10.63 -14.05
N ALA A 132 11.04 -9.80 -13.80
CA ALA A 132 11.25 -8.46 -13.28
C ALA A 132 10.13 -8.02 -12.34
N LEU A 133 10.53 -7.34 -11.27
CA LEU A 133 9.70 -6.53 -10.40
C LEU A 133 10.30 -5.12 -10.37
N PHE A 134 9.62 -4.14 -10.97
CA PHE A 134 10.08 -2.76 -10.95
C PHE A 134 9.65 -2.04 -9.68
N LEU A 135 10.49 -1.13 -9.19
CA LEU A 135 10.21 -0.33 -7.99
C LEU A 135 9.71 1.07 -8.34
N ASN A 136 9.07 1.18 -9.51
CA ASN A 136 8.38 2.36 -10.00
C ASN A 136 7.31 1.95 -11.02
N GLU A 137 6.37 2.84 -11.31
CA GLU A 137 5.24 2.57 -12.22
C GLU A 137 5.69 2.05 -13.58
N SER A 138 5.03 1.00 -14.06
CA SER A 138 5.24 0.41 -15.37
C SER A 138 3.94 -0.07 -16.00
N ASN A 139 3.93 -0.22 -17.31
CA ASN A 139 2.74 -0.59 -18.07
C ASN A 139 2.71 -2.09 -18.38
N MET A 140 3.87 -2.70 -18.66
CA MET A 140 3.94 -4.09 -19.13
C MET A 140 4.40 -5.05 -18.03
N ASN A 141 5.46 -4.72 -17.30
CA ASN A 141 6.00 -5.54 -16.23
C ASN A 141 5.24 -5.37 -14.91
N PHE A 142 5.52 -6.25 -13.94
CA PHE A 142 5.01 -6.07 -12.58
C PHE A 142 5.78 -4.95 -11.88
N TYR A 143 5.09 -4.18 -11.04
CA TYR A 143 5.72 -3.13 -10.26
C TYR A 143 5.12 -2.99 -8.86
N ILE A 144 5.93 -2.41 -7.98
CA ILE A 144 5.54 -1.83 -6.71
C ILE A 144 6.02 -0.37 -6.72
N ALA A 145 5.13 0.57 -6.45
CA ALA A 145 5.46 1.99 -6.35
C ALA A 145 5.08 2.51 -4.97
N LEU A 146 5.95 3.34 -4.37
CA LEU A 146 5.72 4.00 -3.08
C LEU A 146 4.88 5.29 -3.21
N ASN A 147 4.02 5.38 -4.23
CA ASN A 147 3.13 6.52 -4.35
C ASN A 147 1.90 6.35 -3.44
N ASN A 148 1.13 7.43 -3.31
CA ASN A 148 -0.11 7.49 -2.53
C ASN A 148 -1.22 6.53 -3.02
N ASN A 149 -1.10 5.90 -4.19
CA ASN A 149 -2.18 5.11 -4.77
C ASN A 149 -2.57 3.92 -3.87
N SER A 150 -1.61 3.27 -3.20
CA SER A 150 -1.94 2.15 -2.31
C SER A 150 -2.74 2.62 -1.11
N GLN A 151 -2.40 3.78 -0.54
CA GLN A 151 -3.13 4.36 0.59
C GLN A 151 -4.53 4.84 0.17
N ILE A 152 -4.64 5.50 -1.00
CA ILE A 152 -5.93 5.93 -1.56
C ILE A 152 -6.84 4.73 -1.87
N ASN A 153 -6.30 3.66 -2.47
CA ASN A 153 -7.05 2.43 -2.74
C ASN A 153 -7.57 1.80 -1.44
N THR A 154 -6.73 1.79 -0.41
CA THR A 154 -7.09 1.30 0.93
C THR A 154 -8.22 2.13 1.53
N LEU A 155 -8.11 3.46 1.48
CA LEU A 155 -9.16 4.36 1.97
C LEU A 155 -10.49 4.12 1.26
N ASN A 156 -10.49 4.08 -0.07
CA ASN A 156 -11.71 3.84 -0.86
C ASN A 156 -12.38 2.52 -0.45
N LYS A 157 -11.61 1.43 -0.40
CA LYS A 157 -12.14 0.12 -0.01
C LYS A 157 -12.62 0.08 1.44
N TYR A 158 -11.94 0.77 2.34
CA TYR A 158 -12.32 0.85 3.74
C TYR A 158 -13.67 1.55 3.90
N LEU A 159 -13.81 2.74 3.30
CA LEU A 159 -15.07 3.48 3.31
C LEU A 159 -16.21 2.67 2.64
N ASP A 160 -15.91 1.96 1.55
CA ASP A 160 -16.86 1.04 0.89
C ASP A 160 -17.31 -0.08 1.85
N SER A 161 -16.38 -0.71 2.56
CA SER A 161 -16.67 -1.82 3.48
C SER A 161 -17.52 -1.40 4.68
N LYS A 162 -17.49 -0.10 5.01
CA LYS A 162 -18.26 0.54 6.08
C LYS A 162 -19.56 1.16 5.57
N GLU A 163 -19.86 1.03 4.28
CA GLU A 163 -21.04 1.61 3.62
C GLU A 163 -21.15 3.14 3.80
N ILE A 164 -20.01 3.83 3.92
CA ILE A 164 -19.96 5.28 4.12
C ILE A 164 -20.32 5.99 2.81
N ASN A 165 -21.29 6.90 2.89
CA ASN A 165 -21.74 7.68 1.73
C ASN A 165 -21.34 9.16 1.81
N ARG A 166 -20.92 9.66 2.97
CA ARG A 166 -20.50 11.04 3.13
C ARG A 166 -19.32 11.16 4.08
N ILE A 167 -18.34 11.96 3.70
CA ILE A 167 -17.12 12.19 4.49
C ILE A 167 -16.80 13.68 4.62
N GLY A 168 -16.09 14.02 5.68
CA GLY A 168 -15.43 15.30 5.87
C GLY A 168 -14.01 15.30 5.33
N ILE A 169 -13.57 16.40 4.73
CA ILE A 169 -12.15 16.64 4.42
C ILE A 169 -11.75 18.00 4.99
N ILE A 170 -10.67 17.98 5.78
CA ILE A 170 -9.98 19.22 6.17
C ILE A 170 -8.82 19.43 5.20
N SER A 171 -9.01 20.34 4.26
CA SER A 171 -8.03 20.71 3.25
C SER A 171 -7.12 21.79 3.80
N ASP A 172 -5.95 21.41 4.30
CA ASP A 172 -5.00 22.38 4.84
C ASP A 172 -4.22 23.12 3.74
N SER A 173 -3.81 24.37 3.96
CA SER A 173 -2.94 25.10 3.02
C SER A 173 -1.59 24.40 2.78
N THR A 174 -1.10 23.66 3.77
CA THR A 174 0.14 22.88 3.71
C THR A 174 -0.11 21.43 3.26
N SER A 175 -1.36 21.01 3.05
CA SER A 175 -1.72 19.63 2.71
C SER A 175 -1.15 19.18 1.36
N ASP A 176 -1.12 17.87 1.14
CA ASP A 176 -0.95 17.35 -0.20
C ASP A 176 -2.25 17.42 -1.01
N LYS A 177 -2.40 18.57 -1.66
CA LYS A 177 -3.52 18.85 -2.58
C LYS A 177 -3.57 17.86 -3.74
N ASN A 178 -2.47 17.19 -4.12
CA ASN A 178 -2.49 16.21 -5.20
C ASN A 178 -3.15 14.90 -4.75
N SER A 179 -2.73 14.31 -3.61
CA SER A 179 -3.41 13.16 -3.02
C SER A 179 -4.89 13.44 -2.75
N GLU A 180 -5.18 14.59 -2.17
CA GLU A 180 -6.56 15.00 -1.88
C GLU A 180 -7.40 15.05 -3.16
N LYS A 181 -6.88 15.65 -4.23
CA LYS A 181 -7.57 15.72 -5.52
C LYS A 181 -7.77 14.34 -6.15
N ILE A 182 -6.75 13.47 -6.11
CA ILE A 182 -6.84 12.10 -6.63
C ILE A 182 -7.93 11.33 -5.88
N PHE A 183 -7.91 11.39 -4.55
CA PHE A 183 -8.92 10.74 -3.72
C PHE A 183 -10.32 11.29 -4.02
N LYS A 184 -10.52 12.61 -3.98
CA LYS A 184 -11.81 13.25 -4.29
C LYS A 184 -12.39 12.79 -5.61
N ASN A 185 -11.57 12.76 -6.68
CA ASN A 185 -11.99 12.30 -7.99
C ASN A 185 -12.32 10.80 -8.04
N SER A 186 -11.65 9.99 -7.20
CA SER A 186 -11.88 8.54 -7.15
C SER A 186 -13.10 8.15 -6.31
N TRP A 187 -13.43 8.94 -5.28
CA TRP A 187 -14.46 8.61 -4.29
C TRP A 187 -15.82 9.24 -4.59
N PHE A 188 -15.82 10.53 -4.97
CA PHE A 188 -17.05 11.27 -5.23
C PHE A 188 -17.82 10.70 -6.42
N ASN A 189 -19.10 10.40 -6.23
CA ASN A 189 -20.01 9.99 -7.28
C ASN A 189 -21.45 10.40 -6.91
N GLY A 190 -22.43 10.25 -7.80
CA GLY A 190 -23.81 10.72 -7.53
C GLY A 190 -24.47 10.15 -6.25
N SER A 191 -23.94 9.07 -5.67
CA SER A 191 -24.36 8.48 -4.39
C SER A 191 -23.43 8.78 -3.20
N ARG A 192 -22.24 9.36 -3.44
CA ARG A 192 -21.21 9.63 -2.44
C ARG A 192 -20.81 11.09 -2.44
N ASP A 193 -20.82 11.70 -1.27
CA ASP A 193 -20.60 13.13 -1.11
C ASP A 193 -19.37 13.45 -0.24
N ILE A 194 -18.78 14.62 -0.48
CA ILE A 194 -17.58 15.08 0.20
C ILE A 194 -17.78 16.53 0.63
N ILE A 195 -17.66 16.77 1.93
CA ILE A 195 -17.72 18.11 2.49
C ILE A 195 -16.31 18.54 2.83
N THR A 196 -15.83 19.58 2.14
CA THR A 196 -14.47 20.11 2.33
C THR A 196 -14.52 21.45 3.03
N ILE A 197 -13.64 21.64 4.01
CA ILE A 197 -13.25 22.97 4.49
C ILE A 197 -11.79 23.25 4.21
N GLU A 198 -11.47 24.52 3.97
CA GLU A 198 -10.08 24.97 3.92
C GLU A 198 -9.62 25.34 5.33
N SER A 199 -8.48 24.80 5.75
CA SER A 199 -7.80 25.14 7.00
C SER A 199 -6.45 25.77 6.68
N ASP A 200 -6.01 26.74 7.49
CA ASP A 200 -4.71 27.38 7.36
C ASP A 200 -4.04 27.54 8.73
N GLU A 201 -2.75 27.82 8.79
CA GLU A 201 -2.06 28.02 10.09
C GLU A 201 -2.51 29.29 10.83
N SER A 202 -3.48 30.05 10.29
CA SER A 202 -4.00 31.24 10.94
C SER A 202 -5.01 30.89 12.04
N THR A 203 -5.29 31.87 12.90
CA THR A 203 -6.27 31.80 14.00
C THR A 203 -7.69 31.45 13.54
N SER A 204 -7.96 31.40 12.23
CA SER A 204 -9.29 31.06 11.70
C SER A 204 -9.60 29.57 11.65
N SER A 205 -8.61 28.69 11.79
CA SER A 205 -8.84 27.24 11.64
C SER A 205 -9.70 26.63 12.73
N ASP A 206 -9.56 27.10 13.97
CA ASP A 206 -10.46 26.71 15.06
C ASP A 206 -11.92 27.08 14.73
N LEU A 207 -12.18 28.33 14.32
CA LEU A 207 -13.51 28.78 13.94
C LEU A 207 -14.05 27.99 12.74
N ARG A 208 -13.24 27.75 11.71
CA ARG A 208 -13.67 26.98 10.53
C ARG A 208 -13.98 25.53 10.85
N ILE A 209 -13.20 24.88 11.70
CA ILE A 209 -13.46 23.51 12.16
C ILE A 209 -14.71 23.49 13.04
N LYS A 210 -14.85 24.45 13.96
CA LYS A 210 -16.04 24.60 14.80
C LYS A 210 -17.32 24.77 13.98
N ASP A 211 -17.29 25.62 12.96
CA ASP A 211 -18.40 25.85 12.04
C ASP A 211 -18.67 24.61 11.17
N PHE A 212 -17.61 23.96 10.67
CA PHE A 212 -17.71 22.72 9.90
C PHE A 212 -18.39 21.59 10.66
N LEU A 213 -18.17 21.51 11.97
CA LEU A 213 -18.78 20.53 12.86
C LEU A 213 -20.16 20.95 13.35
N ASP A 214 -20.72 22.08 12.88
CA ASP A 214 -22.00 22.69 13.28
C ASP A 214 -22.10 23.06 14.78
N VAL A 215 -20.95 23.18 15.46
CA VAL A 215 -20.90 23.52 16.89
C VAL A 215 -21.39 24.95 17.11
N SER A 216 -20.98 25.90 16.27
CA SER A 216 -21.43 27.30 16.36
C SER A 216 -22.95 27.41 16.23
N GLU A 217 -23.57 26.66 15.31
CA GLU A 217 -25.02 26.65 15.16
C GLU A 217 -25.71 26.04 16.39
N SER A 218 -25.12 25.00 16.99
CA SER A 218 -25.62 24.43 18.24
C SER A 218 -25.65 25.46 19.38
N PHE A 219 -24.62 26.32 19.49
CA PHE A 219 -24.60 27.43 20.46
C PHE A 219 -25.69 28.45 20.17
N GLU A 220 -25.86 28.88 18.92
CA GLU A 220 -26.90 29.85 18.54
C GLU A 220 -28.32 29.34 18.82
N ARG A 221 -28.57 28.06 18.54
CA ARG A 221 -29.86 27.40 18.84
C ARG A 221 -30.10 27.36 20.34
N PHE A 222 -29.08 27.00 21.13
CA PHE A 222 -29.18 26.99 22.59
C PHE A 222 -29.50 28.37 23.14
N GLU A 223 -28.79 29.42 22.72
CA GLU A 223 -29.06 30.79 23.20
C GLU A 223 -30.49 31.25 22.94
N LYS A 224 -31.06 30.89 21.79
CA LYS A 224 -32.46 31.22 21.46
C LYS A 224 -33.44 30.53 22.41
N ILE A 225 -33.17 29.27 22.78
CA ILE A 225 -34.01 28.48 23.67
C ILE A 225 -33.86 28.96 25.12
N ASP A 226 -32.63 29.21 25.57
CA ASP A 226 -32.34 29.68 26.93
C ASP A 226 -32.98 31.05 27.20
N LYS A 227 -32.86 32.01 26.27
CA LYS A 227 -33.54 33.32 26.34
C LYS A 227 -35.07 33.21 26.39
N ALA A 228 -35.64 32.13 25.84
CA ALA A 228 -37.08 31.88 25.84
C ALA A 228 -37.55 31.02 27.02
N SER A 229 -36.63 30.51 27.83
CA SER A 229 -36.93 29.59 28.93
C SER A 229 -37.17 30.33 30.25
N PHE A 230 -38.06 29.78 31.07
CA PHE A 230 -38.32 30.28 32.43
C PHE A 230 -37.42 29.62 33.48
N SER A 231 -36.55 28.69 33.08
CA SER A 231 -35.59 28.00 33.95
C SER A 231 -34.25 27.78 33.24
N PRO A 232 -33.13 27.73 33.99
CA PRO A 232 -31.82 27.42 33.41
C PRO A 232 -31.84 26.06 32.69
N ILE A 233 -31.29 26.02 31.48
CA ILE A 233 -31.17 24.81 30.67
C ILE A 233 -29.69 24.42 30.60
N GLU A 234 -29.37 23.14 30.82
CA GLU A 234 -28.02 22.63 30.61
C GLU A 234 -27.72 22.50 29.12
N PHE A 235 -26.58 23.05 28.67
CA PHE A 235 -26.15 22.97 27.28
C PHE A 235 -25.07 21.92 27.08
N VAL A 236 -25.30 21.02 26.13
CA VAL A 236 -24.27 20.14 25.56
C VAL A 236 -24.26 20.39 24.06
N PRO A 237 -23.17 20.96 23.49
CA PRO A 237 -23.07 21.18 22.06
C PRO A 237 -23.26 19.87 21.29
N ARG A 238 -24.02 19.94 20.21
CA ARG A 238 -24.16 18.84 19.26
C ARG A 238 -23.34 19.17 18.04
N THR A 239 -22.54 18.20 17.62
CA THR A 239 -21.90 18.26 16.31
C THR A 239 -22.84 17.68 15.25
N ARG A 240 -22.53 17.93 13.99
CA ARG A 240 -23.17 17.25 12.86
C ARG A 240 -23.12 15.72 13.00
N ASP A 241 -24.12 15.06 12.44
CA ASP A 241 -24.30 13.60 12.47
C ASP A 241 -24.34 12.96 11.07
N ASP A 242 -24.22 13.78 10.02
CA ASP A 242 -24.28 13.35 8.63
C ASP A 242 -22.93 12.90 8.05
N ILE A 243 -21.85 13.00 8.85
CA ILE A 243 -20.53 12.42 8.56
C ILE A 243 -20.02 11.67 9.79
N GLU A 244 -19.26 10.60 9.56
CA GLU A 244 -18.61 9.84 10.63
C GLU A 244 -17.08 9.87 10.50
N GLN A 245 -16.55 10.03 9.28
CA GLN A 245 -15.12 10.06 8.99
C GLN A 245 -14.67 11.46 8.55
N ILE A 246 -13.54 11.90 9.10
CA ILE A 246 -12.82 13.09 8.67
C ILE A 246 -11.46 12.67 8.13
N VAL A 247 -11.20 12.94 6.85
CA VAL A 247 -9.94 12.58 6.18
C VAL A 247 -9.03 13.80 6.11
N ILE A 248 -7.75 13.60 6.45
CA ILE A 248 -6.69 14.61 6.44
C ILE A 248 -5.53 14.13 5.55
N PHE A 249 -4.97 15.03 4.73
CA PHE A 249 -3.83 14.77 3.84
C PHE A 249 -2.58 15.57 4.28
N PRO A 250 -1.97 15.22 5.42
CA PRO A 250 -0.90 16.03 6.01
C PRO A 250 0.42 15.93 5.24
N LYS A 251 1.19 17.03 5.24
CA LYS A 251 2.63 17.01 4.90
C LYS A 251 3.54 17.02 6.12
N GLU A 252 3.04 17.50 7.25
CA GLU A 252 3.77 17.55 8.51
C GLU A 252 2.98 16.92 9.63
N ALA A 253 3.65 16.11 10.45
CA ALA A 253 3.01 15.37 11.53
C ALA A 253 2.45 16.30 12.62
N ASN A 254 3.15 17.38 12.95
CA ASN A 254 2.67 18.36 13.92
C ASN A 254 1.35 19.01 13.49
N ARG A 255 1.22 19.32 12.20
CA ARG A 255 -0.01 19.89 11.67
C ARG A 255 -1.17 18.89 11.70
N LEU A 256 -0.90 17.61 11.46
CA LEU A 256 -1.89 16.55 11.66
C LEU A 256 -2.41 16.53 13.11
N TYR A 257 -1.52 16.59 14.10
CA TYR A 257 -1.90 16.56 15.52
C TYR A 257 -2.71 17.78 15.91
N GLU A 258 -2.34 18.96 15.40
CA GLU A 258 -3.08 20.19 15.65
C GLU A 258 -4.51 20.12 15.08
N LEU A 259 -4.66 19.68 13.82
CA LEU A 259 -5.98 19.53 13.21
C LEU A 259 -6.83 18.50 13.95
N ALA A 260 -6.25 17.37 14.32
CA ALA A 260 -6.93 16.35 15.12
C ALA A 260 -7.32 16.90 16.50
N SER A 261 -6.45 17.63 17.18
CA SER A 261 -6.75 18.35 18.42
C SER A 261 -7.96 19.28 18.26
N LEU A 262 -7.98 20.12 17.22
CA LEU A 262 -9.08 21.06 16.97
C LEU A 262 -10.42 20.35 16.74
N ILE A 263 -10.42 19.22 16.03
CA ILE A 263 -11.61 18.38 15.88
C ILE A 263 -12.09 17.89 17.26
N ARG A 264 -11.18 17.34 18.07
CA ARG A 264 -11.52 16.76 19.38
C ARG A 264 -12.02 17.85 20.35
N PHE A 265 -11.38 19.02 20.38
CA PHE A 265 -11.79 20.15 21.23
C PHE A 265 -13.14 20.73 20.82
N ASN A 266 -13.49 20.69 19.54
CA ASN A 266 -14.80 21.10 19.04
C ASN A 266 -15.81 19.94 19.05
N TYR A 267 -15.82 19.17 20.14
CA TYR A 267 -16.78 18.09 20.45
C TYR A 267 -16.81 16.93 19.44
N GLY A 268 -15.82 16.86 18.55
CA GLY A 268 -15.72 15.83 17.52
C GLY A 268 -15.12 14.51 18.01
N LEU A 269 -15.46 14.06 19.21
CA LEU A 269 -14.91 12.83 19.81
C LEU A 269 -15.37 11.55 19.09
N ASN A 270 -16.52 11.59 18.42
CA ASN A 270 -17.11 10.42 17.75
C ASN A 270 -16.63 10.26 16.30
N TYR A 271 -15.91 11.24 15.74
CA TYR A 271 -15.41 11.11 14.37
C TYR A 271 -14.16 10.26 14.31
N GLU A 272 -14.12 9.36 13.35
CA GLU A 272 -12.89 8.69 12.96
C GLU A 272 -12.03 9.65 12.15
N VAL A 273 -10.83 9.98 12.67
CA VAL A 273 -9.88 10.86 11.96
C VAL A 273 -8.89 9.96 11.22
N ILE A 274 -8.95 9.99 9.89
CA ILE A 274 -8.12 9.14 9.03
C ILE A 274 -7.07 10.01 8.34
N ALA A 275 -5.81 9.60 8.40
CA ALA A 275 -4.72 10.33 7.76
C ALA A 275 -3.93 9.44 6.77
N LEU A 276 -3.69 9.99 5.58
CA LEU A 276 -2.74 9.42 4.62
C LEU A 276 -1.35 9.96 4.92
N THR A 277 -0.40 9.06 5.11
CA THR A 277 0.93 9.42 5.57
C THR A 277 1.95 9.53 4.43
N SER A 278 1.56 9.28 3.17
CA SER A 278 2.49 9.19 2.03
C SER A 278 3.43 10.38 1.86
N GLU A 279 3.00 11.55 2.31
CA GLU A 279 3.73 12.82 2.19
C GLU A 279 4.36 13.27 3.52
N LEU A 280 4.16 12.50 4.58
CA LEU A 280 4.87 12.69 5.84
C LEU A 280 6.29 12.17 5.71
N ASP A 281 7.24 13.06 5.96
CA ASP A 281 8.65 12.76 6.12
C ASP A 281 9.02 12.76 7.61
N GLY A 282 9.78 11.75 8.06
CA GLY A 282 10.34 11.71 9.41
C GLY A 282 9.58 10.85 10.40
N LYS A 283 9.55 11.25 11.67
CA LYS A 283 9.01 10.44 12.77
C LYS A 283 7.61 10.88 13.16
N ILE A 284 6.72 9.90 13.35
CA ILE A 284 5.41 10.10 13.96
C ILE A 284 5.52 9.84 15.48
N ASP A 285 4.86 10.67 16.29
CA ASP A 285 4.75 10.48 17.73
C ASP A 285 3.53 9.61 18.03
N VAL A 286 3.81 8.40 18.51
CA VAL A 286 2.77 7.41 18.83
C VAL A 286 1.83 7.89 19.93
N ASN A 287 2.31 8.75 20.85
CA ASN A 287 1.46 9.28 21.91
C ASN A 287 0.43 10.24 21.33
N GLU A 288 0.80 11.09 20.38
CA GLU A 288 -0.12 12.02 19.71
C GLU A 288 -1.17 11.27 18.88
N ILE A 289 -0.75 10.23 18.15
CA ILE A 289 -1.66 9.35 17.40
C ILE A 289 -2.70 8.71 18.32
N LYS A 290 -2.26 8.17 19.47
CA LYS A 290 -3.15 7.54 20.45
C LYS A 290 -4.02 8.55 21.20
N LEU A 291 -3.47 9.70 21.56
CA LEU A 291 -4.17 10.75 22.29
C LEU A 291 -5.35 11.29 21.48
N HIS A 292 -5.15 11.43 20.17
CA HIS A 292 -6.15 11.97 19.26
C HIS A 292 -6.95 10.92 18.51
N ASP A 293 -6.68 9.63 18.75
CA ASP A 293 -7.34 8.49 18.08
C ASP A 293 -7.35 8.67 16.55
N ILE A 294 -6.14 8.76 15.98
CA ILE A 294 -5.92 8.97 14.55
C ILE A 294 -5.62 7.63 13.90
N SER A 295 -6.41 7.25 12.90
CA SER A 295 -6.15 6.07 12.07
C SER A 295 -5.19 6.41 10.94
N LEU A 296 -4.07 5.70 10.85
CA LEU A 296 -3.02 5.96 9.85
C LEU A 296 -3.06 4.92 8.74
N ILE A 297 -3.13 5.38 7.48
CA ILE A 297 -3.01 4.50 6.32
C ILE A 297 -1.56 4.47 5.85
N ASP A 298 -0.85 3.35 6.09
CA ASP A 298 0.58 3.19 5.78
C ASP A 298 0.99 1.71 5.79
N HIS A 299 2.29 1.41 5.90
CA HIS A 299 2.81 0.11 6.31
C HIS A 299 2.39 -0.24 7.76
N THR A 300 2.63 -1.50 8.18
CA THR A 300 2.15 -2.07 9.45
C THR A 300 2.68 -1.43 10.75
N TYR A 301 3.76 -0.65 10.70
CA TYR A 301 4.56 -0.23 11.86
C TYR A 301 5.12 -1.38 12.75
N GLU A 302 4.70 -2.64 12.58
CA GLU A 302 5.20 -3.87 13.22
C GLU A 302 6.59 -4.28 12.72
N ASN A 303 7.55 -3.35 12.73
CA ASN A 303 8.95 -3.61 12.49
C ASN A 303 9.83 -2.76 13.43
N ARG A 304 11.13 -3.06 13.46
CA ARG A 304 12.07 -2.43 14.41
C ARG A 304 12.24 -0.91 14.26
N PHE A 305 11.81 -0.32 13.15
CA PHE A 305 11.88 1.12 12.90
C PHE A 305 10.56 1.84 13.20
N GLY A 306 9.45 1.10 13.23
CA GLY A 306 8.12 1.59 13.57
C GLY A 306 7.80 2.93 12.91
N TYR A 307 7.53 3.93 13.73
CA TYR A 307 7.07 5.24 13.30
C TYR A 307 8.17 6.17 12.75
N ASP A 308 9.41 5.69 12.56
CA ASP A 308 10.45 6.37 11.76
C ASP A 308 10.23 6.08 10.28
N LEU A 309 9.38 6.89 9.63
CA LEU A 309 8.75 6.58 8.35
C LEU A 309 9.76 6.27 7.24
N ASN A 310 10.81 7.08 7.10
CA ASN A 310 11.79 6.91 6.03
C ASN A 310 12.51 5.57 6.13
N LYS A 311 12.94 5.21 7.35
CA LYS A 311 13.64 3.95 7.61
C LYS A 311 12.70 2.77 7.50
N SER A 312 11.53 2.90 8.10
CA SER A 312 10.51 1.87 8.17
C SER A 312 9.97 1.52 6.79
N ARG A 313 9.52 2.51 6.00
CA ARG A 313 9.06 2.29 4.62
C ARG A 313 10.14 1.72 3.72
N SER A 314 11.38 2.18 3.83
CA SER A 314 12.50 1.64 3.05
C SER A 314 12.75 0.17 3.41
N PHE A 315 12.75 -0.16 4.70
CA PHE A 315 12.88 -1.54 5.18
C PHE A 315 11.72 -2.42 4.72
N CYS A 316 10.47 -1.98 4.89
CA CYS A 316 9.28 -2.70 4.46
C CYS A 316 9.26 -2.89 2.94
N LEU A 317 9.63 -1.88 2.14
CA LEU A 317 9.74 -2.03 0.69
C LEU A 317 10.79 -3.08 0.33
N GLY A 318 11.96 -3.08 0.97
CA GLY A 318 12.99 -4.09 0.75
C GLY A 318 12.49 -5.50 1.07
N TYR A 319 11.85 -5.66 2.23
CA TYR A 319 11.28 -6.93 2.66
C TYR A 319 10.25 -7.45 1.64
N ASP A 320 9.27 -6.61 1.30
CA ASP A 320 8.16 -6.98 0.42
C ASP A 320 8.63 -7.18 -1.02
N SER A 321 9.61 -6.41 -1.50
CA SER A 321 10.20 -6.60 -2.82
C SER A 321 10.78 -8.00 -2.98
N MET A 322 11.41 -8.54 -1.93
CA MET A 322 11.94 -9.89 -1.95
C MET A 322 10.81 -10.94 -1.94
N LEU A 323 9.80 -10.78 -1.07
CA LEU A 323 8.64 -11.67 -1.04
C LEU A 323 7.93 -11.75 -2.40
N ILE A 324 7.67 -10.59 -2.99
CA ILE A 324 6.93 -10.48 -4.24
C ILE A 324 7.77 -10.96 -5.42
N ALA A 325 9.07 -10.66 -5.46
CA ALA A 325 9.97 -11.22 -6.47
C ALA A 325 10.03 -12.76 -6.38
N TYR A 326 10.09 -13.30 -5.16
CA TYR A 326 10.03 -14.74 -4.93
C TYR A 326 8.71 -15.33 -5.44
N ALA A 327 7.58 -14.70 -5.13
CA ALA A 327 6.27 -15.14 -5.60
C ALA A 327 6.15 -15.12 -7.13
N ILE A 328 6.53 -14.02 -7.79
CA ILE A 328 6.48 -13.88 -9.25
C ILE A 328 7.37 -14.92 -9.93
N SER A 329 8.62 -15.06 -9.49
CA SER A 329 9.60 -15.98 -10.08
C SER A 329 9.17 -17.45 -9.97
N ASN A 330 8.42 -17.79 -8.92
CA ASN A 330 7.85 -19.11 -8.67
C ASN A 330 6.38 -19.25 -9.12
N GLN A 331 5.83 -18.27 -9.83
CA GLN A 331 4.46 -18.27 -10.35
C GLN A 331 3.36 -18.43 -9.28
N ILE A 332 3.64 -17.99 -8.05
CA ILE A 332 2.68 -17.93 -6.95
C ILE A 332 1.74 -16.75 -7.18
N LYS A 333 0.45 -16.96 -6.98
CA LYS A 333 -0.61 -15.98 -7.20
C LYS A 333 -1.52 -15.86 -5.99
N GLY A 334 -2.40 -14.85 -6.01
CA GLY A 334 -3.36 -14.59 -4.94
C GLY A 334 -2.85 -13.54 -3.96
N GLU A 335 -3.35 -13.59 -2.74
CA GLU A 335 -3.04 -12.61 -1.70
C GLU A 335 -1.67 -12.93 -1.06
N ILE A 336 -0.81 -11.92 -0.99
CA ILE A 336 0.47 -11.97 -0.28
C ILE A 336 0.48 -10.79 0.68
N ARG A 337 0.68 -11.05 1.97
CA ARG A 337 0.80 -10.04 3.02
C ARG A 337 2.28 -9.83 3.33
N GLY A 338 2.74 -8.61 3.11
CA GLY A 338 4.07 -8.16 3.52
C GLY A 338 3.98 -7.12 4.65
N LEU A 339 5.09 -6.48 4.96
CA LEU A 339 5.16 -5.42 5.96
C LEU A 339 4.71 -4.06 5.39
N LEU A 340 4.97 -3.79 4.12
CA LEU A 340 4.58 -2.54 3.45
C LEU A 340 3.09 -2.56 3.09
N GLY A 341 2.53 -3.71 2.72
CA GLY A 341 1.13 -3.82 2.38
C GLY A 341 0.63 -5.23 2.06
N ILE A 342 -0.61 -5.27 1.60
CA ILE A 342 -1.31 -6.46 1.11
C ILE A 342 -1.30 -6.40 -0.42
N TYR A 343 -0.73 -7.44 -1.03
CA TYR A 343 -0.56 -7.56 -2.47
C TYR A 343 -1.53 -8.61 -3.01
N THR A 344 -2.23 -8.29 -4.10
CA THR A 344 -2.96 -9.29 -4.88
C THR A 344 -2.26 -9.48 -6.21
N ILE A 345 -1.58 -10.63 -6.38
CA ILE A 345 -0.87 -10.97 -7.61
C ILE A 345 -1.80 -11.70 -8.55
N ASN A 346 -2.15 -11.03 -9.65
CA ASN A 346 -2.92 -11.58 -10.76
C ASN A 346 -2.01 -11.94 -11.94
N ALA A 347 -2.59 -12.46 -13.04
CA ALA A 347 -1.79 -12.79 -14.23
C ALA A 347 -1.06 -11.58 -14.84
N ASN A 348 -1.65 -10.39 -14.73
CA ASN A 348 -1.23 -9.20 -15.46
C ASN A 348 -0.88 -8.00 -14.60
N SER A 349 -1.17 -8.01 -13.30
CA SER A 349 -0.91 -6.86 -12.43
C SER A 349 -0.71 -7.31 -10.98
N ILE A 350 -0.14 -6.39 -10.20
CA ILE A 350 -0.13 -6.46 -8.75
C ILE A 350 -0.98 -5.30 -8.28
N GLU A 351 -2.00 -5.61 -7.49
CA GLU A 351 -2.72 -4.61 -6.74
C GLU A 351 -2.12 -4.52 -5.34
N ILE A 352 -2.00 -3.30 -4.80
CA ILE A 352 -1.38 -3.05 -3.51
C ILE A 352 -2.37 -2.26 -2.65
N ASN A 353 -2.59 -2.72 -1.43
CA ASN A 353 -3.30 -1.98 -0.39
C ASN A 353 -2.33 -1.80 0.78
N SER A 354 -2.31 -0.60 1.33
CA SER A 354 -1.66 -0.30 2.61
C SER A 354 -2.51 -0.85 3.77
N TYR A 355 -1.96 -0.81 4.97
CA TYR A 355 -2.67 -1.14 6.19
C TYR A 355 -3.33 0.11 6.80
N ILE A 356 -4.39 -0.11 7.57
CA ILE A 356 -4.96 0.88 8.50
C ILE A 356 -4.44 0.52 9.89
N ASN A 357 -3.81 1.49 10.56
CA ASN A 357 -3.12 1.33 11.83
C ASN A 357 -3.66 2.26 12.91
#